data_AF-A0A966D5Y7-F1
#
_entry.id   AF-A0A966D5Y7-F1
#
_cell.length_a   1.000
_cell.length_b   1.000
_cell.length_c   1.000
_cell.angle_alpha   90.00
_cell.angle_beta   90.00
_cell.angle_gamma   90.00
#
_symmetry.space_group_name_H-M   'P 1'
#
loop_
_entity.id
_entity.type
_entity.pdbx_description
1 polymer ?
#
loop_
_entity_poly.entity_id
_entity_poly.type
_entity_poly.pdbx_seq_one_letter_code
_entity_poly.pdbx_strand_id
1 'polypeptide(L)'
;MMKVKIVCTIGPACSKYEMLVEMAKAGMNVARFNFSHGAYEGHLEMLKLVRRVEKDLKVPIACLLDTKGPEIRTGRVEGGTVSLEQGSILTLTTVPLDGTASRVFVNYEALPREVVPGQEIFIDDGTLHLRVEEVSGTDVACRVIVGGLLSDTKGVNIPGAEISLPALSEKDIEDIRWGIDNQMEYIAVSFVKNRGDIMDVRRIMEQSGGSMKVIAKIETRQAVQNIEEITDVVDGVMIARGDLGVEIPTEEVPLQQKRIIDICRVKGKVVIVATQMLDSMIRNPRPTRAEASDVANAVLDGADAVMLSGETAKGAYPLRSVQTMKQIVTRAESEIELWERPLHSISRTMGVPDAVSSASVLVARQMKAAAIISMTQSGSTAQMVSKHRPPCPILGATPSVRTWRELALYWGVIPLMKEEMKDQNTAVDSAIASCISAGHLREGDLVVVTAGVPLGAAGTTNMLQVHIAGNILLKGLSLLKREARGTVCTAKSAAEAIEKMTSGAVLVVGSTDREYIPAMKRASAIVAEEGGLTSHAAIVSLELGIPCVVNAENALSLLSDGMVVTIDGYRGLIYHGRVKLTV
;
A
#
# COMPACT_ATOMS: atom_id res chain seq x y z
N MET A 1 -4.00 5.63 12.41
CA MET A 1 -3.16 5.99 11.25
C MET A 1 -3.79 5.33 10.03
N MET A 2 -3.84 6.02 8.89
CA MET A 2 -4.53 5.54 7.68
C MET A 2 -3.80 4.33 7.08
N LYS A 3 -4.52 3.23 6.77
CA LYS A 3 -3.93 2.00 6.20
C LYS A 3 -4.21 1.86 4.71
N VAL A 4 -5.46 2.07 4.28
CA VAL A 4 -5.88 2.13 2.87
C VAL A 4 -5.18 3.31 2.20
N LYS A 5 -4.71 3.10 0.96
CA LYS A 5 -3.95 4.09 0.20
C LYS A 5 -4.84 4.93 -0.70
N ILE A 6 -4.37 6.12 -1.05
CA ILE A 6 -5.07 7.03 -1.96
C ILE A 6 -4.26 7.20 -3.24
N VAL A 7 -4.85 6.77 -4.35
CA VAL A 7 -4.34 7.01 -5.71
C VAL A 7 -5.01 8.28 -6.26
N CYS A 8 -4.24 9.24 -6.74
CA CYS A 8 -4.75 10.49 -7.30
C CYS A 8 -4.32 10.62 -8.76
N THR A 9 -5.28 10.83 -9.65
CA THR A 9 -4.96 11.15 -11.06
C THR A 9 -4.43 12.56 -11.16
N ILE A 10 -3.27 12.72 -11.78
CA ILE A 10 -2.62 14.00 -12.00
C ILE A 10 -3.13 14.62 -13.31
N GLY A 11 -3.37 15.92 -13.30
CA GLY A 11 -3.88 16.66 -14.45
C GLY A 11 -3.83 18.17 -14.25
N PRO A 12 -4.49 18.95 -15.15
CA PRO A 12 -4.45 20.40 -15.13
C PRO A 12 -4.82 21.07 -13.79
N ALA A 13 -5.74 20.48 -13.02
CA ALA A 13 -6.16 21.04 -11.73
C ALA A 13 -5.09 20.94 -10.63
N CYS A 14 -4.11 20.04 -10.78
CA CYS A 14 -3.03 19.81 -9.82
C CYS A 14 -1.64 19.92 -10.43
N SER A 15 -1.48 20.64 -11.54
CA SER A 15 -0.22 20.79 -12.26
C SER A 15 0.81 21.74 -11.60
N LYS A 16 0.45 22.37 -10.48
CA LYS A 16 1.34 23.26 -9.72
C LYS A 16 2.05 22.53 -8.59
N TYR A 17 3.33 22.85 -8.39
CA TYR A 17 4.15 22.26 -7.33
C TYR A 17 3.50 22.38 -5.94
N GLU A 18 2.99 23.56 -5.59
CA GLU A 18 2.37 23.83 -4.28
C GLU A 18 1.12 22.96 -4.07
N MET A 19 0.33 22.75 -5.14
CA MET A 19 -0.85 21.88 -5.07
C MET A 19 -0.45 20.43 -4.82
N LEU A 20 0.59 19.93 -5.50
CA LEU A 20 1.10 18.57 -5.28
C LEU A 20 1.67 18.38 -3.88
N VAL A 21 2.38 19.39 -3.33
CA VAL A 21 2.85 19.37 -1.93
C VAL A 21 1.68 19.22 -0.98
N GLU A 22 0.61 20.01 -1.16
CA GLU A 22 -0.56 19.94 -0.29
C GLU A 22 -1.35 18.64 -0.47
N MET A 23 -1.45 18.09 -1.68
CA MET A 23 -2.05 16.77 -1.92
C MET A 23 -1.24 15.64 -1.28
N ALA A 24 0.09 15.69 -1.34
CA ALA A 24 0.96 14.72 -0.68
C ALA A 24 0.78 14.75 0.85
N LYS A 25 0.79 15.96 1.46
CA LYS A 25 0.49 16.12 2.90
C LYS A 25 -0.94 15.69 3.26
N ALA A 26 -1.90 15.95 2.37
CA ALA A 26 -3.28 15.55 2.55
C ALA A 26 -3.46 14.04 2.53
N GLY A 27 -2.58 13.27 1.90
CA GLY A 27 -2.57 11.81 1.96
C GLY A 27 -2.45 11.09 0.62
N MET A 28 -2.10 11.77 -0.47
CA MET A 28 -1.81 11.12 -1.75
C MET A 28 -0.61 10.17 -1.61
N ASN A 29 -0.80 8.89 -1.95
CA ASN A 29 0.25 7.87 -1.92
C ASN A 29 0.78 7.52 -3.32
N VAL A 30 -0.09 7.59 -4.33
CA VAL A 30 0.24 7.27 -5.72
C VAL A 30 -0.26 8.36 -6.64
N ALA A 31 0.60 8.84 -7.53
CA ALA A 31 0.29 9.74 -8.62
C ALA A 31 0.00 8.90 -9.88
N ARG A 32 -1.25 8.89 -10.33
CA ARG A 32 -1.68 8.24 -11.57
C ARG A 32 -1.56 9.19 -12.75
N PHE A 33 -0.91 8.73 -13.81
CA PHE A 33 -0.76 9.42 -15.08
C PHE A 33 -1.63 8.70 -16.10
N ASN A 34 -2.65 9.38 -16.61
CA ASN A 34 -3.59 8.80 -17.58
C ASN A 34 -3.08 9.08 -19.01
N PHE A 35 -2.61 8.05 -19.71
CA PHE A 35 -2.04 8.16 -21.05
C PHE A 35 -3.08 8.14 -22.18
N SER A 36 -4.38 8.01 -21.86
CA SER A 36 -5.46 8.30 -22.80
C SER A 36 -5.46 9.76 -23.27
N HIS A 37 -4.82 10.65 -22.52
CA HIS A 37 -4.69 12.07 -22.82
C HIS A 37 -3.26 12.57 -22.56
N GLY A 38 -2.94 13.73 -23.13
CA GLY A 38 -1.65 14.40 -22.92
C GLY A 38 -0.51 13.81 -23.75
N ALA A 39 0.49 14.64 -23.98
CA ALA A 39 1.73 14.27 -24.65
C ALA A 39 2.81 13.86 -23.63
N TYR A 40 3.83 13.13 -24.08
CA TYR A 40 4.93 12.66 -23.23
C TYR A 40 5.68 13.79 -22.53
N GLU A 41 5.81 14.95 -23.17
CA GLU A 41 6.47 16.12 -22.59
C GLU A 41 5.73 16.61 -21.35
N GLY A 42 4.40 16.71 -21.41
CA GLY A 42 3.57 17.11 -20.28
C GLY A 42 3.60 16.09 -19.14
N HIS A 43 3.56 14.79 -19.47
CA HIS A 43 3.72 13.72 -18.47
C HIS A 43 5.09 13.78 -17.79
N LEU A 44 6.16 14.07 -18.53
CA LEU A 44 7.51 14.21 -18.00
C LEU A 44 7.65 15.43 -17.06
N GLU A 45 7.07 16.57 -17.41
CA GLU A 45 7.03 17.75 -16.55
C GLU A 45 6.32 17.44 -15.23
N MET A 46 5.16 16.79 -15.30
CA MET A 46 4.43 16.38 -14.10
C MET A 46 5.19 15.37 -13.25
N LEU A 47 5.86 14.40 -13.86
CA LEU A 47 6.69 13.42 -13.16
C LEU A 47 7.83 14.11 -12.41
N LYS A 48 8.53 15.07 -13.04
CA LYS A 48 9.59 15.86 -12.39
C LYS A 48 9.08 16.62 -11.17
N LEU A 49 7.87 17.19 -11.24
CA LEU A 49 7.25 17.86 -10.10
C LEU A 49 6.93 16.88 -8.97
N VAL A 50 6.34 15.71 -9.27
CA VAL A 50 6.06 14.67 -8.26
C VAL A 50 7.35 14.21 -7.58
N ARG A 51 8.42 13.95 -8.35
CA ARG A 51 9.73 13.56 -7.80
C ARG A 51 10.37 14.67 -6.95
N ARG A 52 10.16 15.94 -7.30
CA ARG A 52 10.60 17.07 -6.47
C ARG A 52 9.85 17.09 -5.13
N VAL A 53 8.52 16.93 -5.14
CA VAL A 53 7.70 16.86 -3.92
C VAL A 53 8.13 15.71 -3.02
N GLU A 54 8.33 14.51 -3.59
CA GLU A 54 8.84 13.32 -2.89
C GLU A 54 10.16 13.61 -2.16
N LYS A 55 11.11 14.27 -2.85
CA LYS A 55 12.42 14.63 -2.31
C LYS A 55 12.32 15.65 -1.17
N ASP A 56 11.52 16.70 -1.36
CA ASP A 56 11.41 17.81 -0.41
C ASP A 56 10.66 17.40 0.87
N LEU A 57 9.63 16.56 0.73
CA LEU A 57 8.85 16.05 1.86
C LEU A 57 9.44 14.78 2.49
N LYS A 58 10.38 14.09 1.81
CA LYS A 58 10.94 12.80 2.20
C LYS A 58 9.86 11.74 2.46
N VAL A 59 8.79 11.77 1.67
CA VAL A 59 7.70 10.78 1.70
C VAL A 59 7.59 10.10 0.34
N PRO A 60 7.34 8.79 0.29
CA PRO A 60 7.28 8.06 -0.97
C PRO A 60 5.98 8.40 -1.70
N ILE A 61 6.11 8.71 -2.99
CA ILE A 61 4.97 8.85 -3.90
C ILE A 61 5.24 7.94 -5.09
N ALA A 62 4.47 6.85 -5.22
CA ALA A 62 4.60 5.97 -6.38
C ALA A 62 3.98 6.64 -7.61
N CYS A 63 4.51 6.38 -8.78
CA CYS A 63 3.95 6.82 -10.05
C CYS A 63 3.37 5.61 -10.80
N LEU A 64 2.10 5.74 -11.21
CA LEU A 64 1.33 4.73 -11.91
C LEU A 64 0.99 5.23 -13.30
N LEU A 65 1.50 4.56 -14.33
CA LEU A 65 1.13 4.77 -15.72
C LEU A 65 -0.17 4.03 -16.00
N ASP A 66 -1.21 4.68 -16.48
CA ASP A 66 -2.46 4.03 -16.90
C ASP A 66 -2.56 4.08 -18.42
N THR A 67 -2.51 2.91 -19.06
CA THR A 67 -2.51 2.79 -20.52
C THR A 67 -3.88 3.14 -21.08
N LYS A 68 -3.90 3.61 -22.32
CA LYS A 68 -5.16 3.90 -23.00
C LYS A 68 -5.93 2.62 -23.31
N GLY A 69 -5.20 1.61 -23.76
CA GLY A 69 -5.76 0.33 -24.18
C GLY A 69 -6.42 0.38 -25.56
N PRO A 70 -6.70 -0.80 -26.12
CA PRO A 70 -7.43 -0.95 -27.37
C PRO A 70 -8.92 -0.65 -27.13
N GLU A 71 -9.47 0.35 -27.82
CA GLU A 71 -10.86 0.76 -27.66
C GLU A 71 -11.58 0.92 -29.01
N ILE A 72 -12.86 0.55 -29.03
CA ILE A 72 -13.74 0.81 -30.15
C ILE A 72 -14.35 2.20 -29.95
N ARG A 73 -14.34 3.01 -31.00
CA ARG A 73 -14.84 4.38 -31.01
C ARG A 73 -15.57 4.71 -32.29
N THR A 74 -16.53 5.62 -32.17
CA THR A 74 -17.13 6.27 -33.32
C THR A 74 -16.15 7.21 -34.03
N GLY A 75 -16.46 7.57 -35.27
CA GLY A 75 -15.77 8.60 -36.03
C GLY A 75 -16.13 10.01 -35.59
N ARG A 76 -15.77 10.97 -36.43
CA ARG A 76 -16.32 12.33 -36.35
C ARG A 76 -17.76 12.33 -36.81
N VAL A 77 -18.54 13.29 -36.33
CA VAL A 77 -19.92 13.51 -36.75
C VAL A 77 -20.09 14.93 -37.32
N GLU A 78 -21.04 15.09 -38.24
CA GLU A 78 -21.32 16.36 -38.88
C GLU A 78 -21.65 17.44 -37.83
N GLY A 79 -21.00 18.60 -37.93
CA GLY A 79 -21.18 19.69 -36.96
C GLY A 79 -20.62 19.42 -35.55
N GLY A 80 -19.88 18.31 -35.35
CA GLY A 80 -19.27 17.91 -34.09
C GLY A 80 -20.25 17.31 -33.07
N THR A 81 -21.56 17.37 -33.32
CA THR A 81 -22.59 16.69 -32.51
C THR A 81 -23.83 16.43 -33.35
N VAL A 82 -24.39 15.23 -33.25
CA VAL A 82 -25.65 14.82 -33.90
C VAL A 82 -26.63 14.29 -32.87
N SER A 83 -27.93 14.51 -33.09
CA SER A 83 -28.99 14.03 -32.21
C SER A 83 -29.54 12.70 -32.71
N LEU A 84 -29.58 11.69 -31.84
CA LEU A 84 -30.17 10.38 -32.12
C LEU A 84 -31.53 10.29 -31.45
N GLU A 85 -32.58 10.09 -32.25
CA GLU A 85 -33.95 9.93 -31.75
C GLU A 85 -34.24 8.48 -31.34
N GLN A 86 -34.96 8.31 -30.24
CA GLN A 86 -35.37 6.99 -29.81
C GLN A 86 -36.28 6.31 -30.85
N GLY A 87 -36.00 5.04 -31.16
CA GLY A 87 -36.72 4.23 -32.12
C GLY A 87 -36.22 4.36 -33.57
N SER A 88 -35.37 5.34 -33.88
CA SER A 88 -34.78 5.49 -35.20
C SER A 88 -33.72 4.42 -35.48
N ILE A 89 -33.28 4.34 -36.74
CA ILE A 89 -32.20 3.44 -37.16
C ILE A 89 -30.92 4.24 -37.32
N LEU A 90 -29.87 3.79 -36.65
CA LEU A 90 -28.50 4.24 -36.82
C LEU A 90 -27.67 3.09 -37.38
N THR A 91 -27.00 3.31 -38.50
CA THR A 91 -26.07 2.34 -39.08
C THR A 91 -24.65 2.62 -38.61
N LEU A 92 -24.06 1.67 -37.89
CA LEU A 92 -22.63 1.66 -37.59
C LEU A 92 -21.89 1.04 -38.77
N THR A 93 -20.95 1.76 -39.38
CA THR A 93 -20.23 1.29 -40.58
C THR A 93 -18.72 1.28 -40.36
N THR A 94 -18.02 0.33 -40.98
CA THR A 94 -16.55 0.29 -41.00
C THR A 94 -15.95 1.13 -42.12
N VAL A 95 -16.77 1.75 -42.97
CA VAL A 95 -16.34 2.64 -44.04
C VAL A 95 -16.16 4.07 -43.47
N PRO A 96 -14.96 4.67 -43.57
CA PRO A 96 -14.71 6.02 -43.07
C PRO A 96 -15.64 7.06 -43.69
N LEU A 97 -16.34 7.81 -42.85
CA LEU A 97 -17.22 8.92 -43.20
C LEU A 97 -17.43 9.84 -41.99
N ASP A 98 -17.87 11.07 -42.25
CA ASP A 98 -18.41 11.95 -41.21
C ASP A 98 -19.84 11.50 -40.87
N GLY A 99 -20.04 11.14 -39.61
CA GLY A 99 -21.26 10.52 -39.13
C GLY A 99 -22.45 11.48 -39.06
N THR A 100 -23.64 10.95 -39.30
CA THR A 100 -24.92 11.66 -39.23
C THR A 100 -25.85 10.96 -38.22
N ALA A 101 -27.07 11.46 -38.08
CA ALA A 101 -28.09 10.79 -37.27
C ALA A 101 -28.51 9.40 -37.82
N SER A 102 -28.14 9.05 -39.06
CA SER A 102 -28.51 7.78 -39.70
C SER A 102 -27.33 6.83 -39.95
N ARG A 103 -26.08 7.33 -39.99
CA ARG A 103 -24.92 6.49 -40.27
C ARG A 103 -23.65 7.05 -39.64
N VAL A 104 -22.87 6.24 -38.94
CA VAL A 104 -21.66 6.66 -38.22
C VAL A 104 -20.53 5.65 -38.44
N PHE A 105 -19.33 6.15 -38.73
CA PHE A 105 -18.13 5.33 -38.80
C PHE A 105 -17.75 4.78 -37.42
N VAL A 106 -17.28 3.54 -37.37
CA VAL A 106 -16.67 2.92 -36.19
C VAL A 106 -15.28 2.41 -36.56
N ASN A 107 -14.29 2.70 -35.73
CA ASN A 107 -12.87 2.37 -35.94
C ASN A 107 -12.54 0.87 -35.74
N TYR A 108 -13.47 -0.03 -36.01
CA TYR A 108 -13.31 -1.46 -35.78
C TYR A 108 -13.85 -2.29 -36.93
N GLU A 109 -12.95 -2.70 -37.84
CA GLU A 109 -13.30 -3.39 -39.09
C GLU A 109 -13.99 -4.74 -38.86
N ALA A 110 -13.67 -5.43 -37.76
CA ALA A 110 -14.25 -6.72 -37.42
C ALA A 110 -15.66 -6.62 -36.83
N LEU A 111 -16.17 -5.41 -36.52
CA LEU A 111 -17.47 -5.21 -35.87
C LEU A 111 -18.61 -6.01 -36.53
N PRO A 112 -18.84 -5.97 -37.85
CA PRO A 112 -19.93 -6.70 -38.47
C PRO A 112 -19.79 -8.22 -38.37
N ARG A 113 -18.59 -8.76 -38.09
CA ARG A 113 -18.37 -10.21 -37.97
C ARG A 113 -18.52 -10.71 -36.54
N GLU A 114 -18.49 -9.82 -35.57
CA GLU A 114 -18.42 -10.15 -34.13
C GLU A 114 -19.68 -9.73 -33.36
N VAL A 115 -20.67 -9.17 -34.07
CA VAL A 115 -21.99 -8.86 -33.52
C VAL A 115 -23.09 -9.65 -34.22
N VAL A 116 -24.16 -9.92 -33.48
CA VAL A 116 -25.33 -10.64 -34.00
C VAL A 116 -26.63 -9.84 -33.80
N PRO A 117 -27.66 -10.04 -34.63
CA PRO A 117 -28.98 -9.47 -34.40
C PRO A 117 -29.49 -9.72 -32.98
N GLY A 118 -30.07 -8.68 -32.38
CA GLY A 118 -30.56 -8.68 -30.99
C GLY A 118 -29.52 -8.24 -29.95
N GLN A 119 -28.24 -8.17 -30.31
CA GLN A 119 -27.18 -7.75 -29.40
C GLN A 119 -27.25 -6.26 -29.05
N GLU A 120 -26.85 -5.90 -27.83
CA GLU A 120 -26.85 -4.52 -27.34
C GLU A 120 -25.48 -3.85 -27.58
N ILE A 121 -25.52 -2.59 -27.99
CA ILE A 121 -24.35 -1.73 -28.21
C ILE A 121 -24.56 -0.44 -27.44
N PHE A 122 -23.58 -0.06 -26.64
CA PHE A 122 -23.58 1.15 -25.85
C PHE A 122 -22.57 2.15 -26.40
N ILE A 123 -22.92 3.43 -26.42
CA ILE A 123 -22.02 4.51 -26.84
C ILE A 123 -21.96 5.57 -25.75
N ASP A 124 -20.76 6.15 -25.55
CA ASP A 124 -20.49 7.20 -24.56
C ASP A 124 -20.80 6.73 -23.13
N ASP A 125 -20.08 5.70 -22.68
CA ASP A 125 -20.17 5.10 -21.34
C ASP A 125 -21.60 4.66 -20.96
N GLY A 126 -22.36 4.13 -21.93
CA GLY A 126 -23.74 3.69 -21.72
C GLY A 126 -24.80 4.79 -21.84
N THR A 127 -24.43 6.03 -22.15
CA THR A 127 -25.38 7.14 -22.32
C THR A 127 -26.36 6.90 -23.48
N LEU A 128 -25.85 6.33 -24.57
CA LEU A 128 -26.62 5.90 -25.72
C LEU A 128 -26.69 4.38 -25.75
N HIS A 129 -27.86 3.84 -26.09
CA HIS A 129 -28.09 2.40 -26.16
C HIS A 129 -28.76 2.05 -27.49
N LEU A 130 -28.11 1.14 -28.23
CA LEU A 130 -28.55 0.64 -29.52
C LEU A 130 -28.77 -0.88 -29.43
N ARG A 131 -29.67 -1.40 -30.25
CA ARG A 131 -29.86 -2.85 -30.44
C ARG A 131 -29.66 -3.21 -31.90
N VAL A 132 -28.78 -4.17 -32.18
CA VAL A 132 -28.51 -4.65 -33.54
C VAL A 132 -29.78 -5.26 -34.12
N GLU A 133 -30.18 -4.81 -35.30
CA GLU A 133 -31.29 -5.39 -36.06
C GLU A 133 -30.79 -6.28 -37.19
N GLU A 134 -29.82 -5.78 -37.94
CA GLU A 134 -29.31 -6.45 -39.12
C GLU A 134 -27.82 -6.16 -39.30
N VAL A 135 -27.09 -7.14 -39.82
CA VAL A 135 -25.69 -7.04 -40.19
C VAL A 135 -25.58 -7.33 -41.67
N SER A 136 -25.01 -6.40 -42.44
CA SER A 136 -24.86 -6.53 -43.89
C SER A 136 -23.54 -5.92 -44.38
N GLY A 137 -22.64 -6.77 -44.88
CA GLY A 137 -21.34 -6.33 -45.39
C GLY A 137 -20.51 -5.61 -44.33
N THR A 138 -20.30 -4.30 -44.51
CA THR A 138 -19.57 -3.41 -43.60
C THR A 138 -20.45 -2.72 -42.56
N ASP A 139 -21.76 -2.95 -42.61
CA ASP A 139 -22.77 -2.14 -41.96
C ASP A 139 -23.53 -2.96 -40.91
N VAL A 140 -23.72 -2.35 -39.74
CA VAL A 140 -24.52 -2.88 -38.63
C VAL A 140 -25.65 -1.91 -38.37
N ALA A 141 -26.85 -2.25 -38.86
CA ALA A 141 -28.04 -1.45 -38.64
C ALA A 141 -28.56 -1.70 -37.21
N CYS A 142 -28.68 -0.62 -36.43
CA CYS A 142 -29.10 -0.69 -35.04
C CYS A 142 -30.32 0.19 -34.79
N ARG A 143 -31.27 -0.30 -34.01
CA ARG A 143 -32.35 0.52 -33.46
C ARG A 143 -31.86 1.28 -32.25
N VAL A 144 -32.11 2.58 -32.21
CA VAL A 144 -31.82 3.43 -31.05
C VAL A 144 -32.84 3.12 -29.94
N ILE A 145 -32.40 2.47 -28.88
CA ILE A 145 -33.23 2.16 -27.71
C ILE A 145 -33.27 3.35 -26.75
N VAL A 146 -32.11 3.97 -26.51
CA VAL A 146 -31.96 5.22 -25.77
C VAL A 146 -31.16 6.19 -26.64
N GLY A 147 -31.83 7.27 -27.05
CA GLY A 147 -31.26 8.33 -27.87
C GLY A 147 -30.58 9.43 -27.05
N GLY A 148 -30.06 10.45 -27.72
CA GLY A 148 -29.32 11.55 -27.11
C GLY A 148 -28.34 12.20 -28.07
N LEU A 149 -27.40 12.99 -27.53
CA LEU A 149 -26.37 13.66 -28.32
C LEU A 149 -25.16 12.75 -28.50
N LEU A 150 -24.86 12.38 -29.74
CA LEU A 150 -23.60 11.75 -30.11
C LEU A 150 -22.62 12.83 -30.56
N SER A 151 -21.46 12.90 -29.93
CA SER A 151 -20.34 13.77 -30.34
C SER A 151 -19.18 12.95 -30.88
N ASP A 152 -18.10 13.61 -31.29
CA ASP A 152 -16.95 12.96 -31.93
C ASP A 152 -16.28 11.90 -31.05
N THR A 153 -15.84 10.79 -31.66
CA THR A 153 -14.87 9.84 -31.09
C THR A 153 -15.28 9.21 -29.75
N LYS A 154 -16.57 8.88 -29.62
CA LYS A 154 -17.14 8.27 -28.42
C LYS A 154 -16.86 6.78 -28.34
N GLY A 155 -16.57 6.30 -27.13
CA GLY A 155 -16.37 4.90 -26.84
C GLY A 155 -17.61 4.08 -27.21
N VAL A 156 -17.38 2.89 -27.76
CA VAL A 156 -18.40 1.91 -28.12
C VAL A 156 -18.13 0.63 -27.33
N ASN A 157 -19.13 0.18 -26.59
CA ASN A 157 -19.10 -1.05 -25.79
C ASN A 157 -20.12 -2.03 -26.36
N ILE A 158 -19.75 -3.31 -26.42
CA ILE A 158 -20.59 -4.34 -27.04
C ILE A 158 -20.62 -5.55 -26.10
N PRO A 159 -21.43 -5.47 -25.03
CA PRO A 159 -21.45 -6.52 -24.03
C PRO A 159 -21.77 -7.89 -24.63
N GLY A 160 -20.97 -8.88 -24.26
CA GLY A 160 -21.12 -10.26 -24.73
C GLY A 160 -20.54 -10.56 -26.12
N ALA A 161 -19.99 -9.58 -26.83
CA ALA A 161 -19.21 -9.86 -28.05
C ALA A 161 -17.80 -10.37 -27.70
N GLU A 162 -17.31 -11.32 -28.49
CA GLU A 162 -15.91 -11.73 -28.45
C GLU A 162 -15.07 -10.78 -29.30
N ILE A 163 -14.67 -9.65 -28.71
CA ILE A 163 -13.92 -8.62 -29.41
C ILE A 163 -12.45 -9.05 -29.62
N SER A 164 -12.06 -9.23 -30.88
CA SER A 164 -10.71 -9.64 -31.29
C SER A 164 -9.69 -8.49 -31.32
N LEU A 165 -9.78 -7.55 -30.39
CA LEU A 165 -8.77 -6.50 -30.23
C LEU A 165 -7.48 -7.07 -29.63
N PRO A 166 -6.30 -6.64 -30.12
CA PRO A 166 -5.02 -7.00 -29.51
C PRO A 166 -4.95 -6.45 -28.10
N ALA A 167 -4.19 -7.10 -27.20
CA ALA A 167 -4.06 -6.67 -25.81
C ALA A 167 -3.49 -5.25 -25.65
N LEU A 168 -2.64 -4.82 -26.59
CA LEU A 168 -1.97 -3.53 -26.60
C LEU A 168 -2.06 -2.91 -27.98
N SER A 169 -2.36 -1.62 -28.01
CA SER A 169 -2.16 -0.78 -29.18
C SER A 169 -0.68 -0.43 -29.38
N GLU A 170 -0.31 0.09 -30.56
CA GLU A 170 1.03 0.64 -30.80
C GLU A 170 1.39 1.75 -29.80
N LYS A 171 0.42 2.61 -29.48
CA LYS A 171 0.59 3.66 -28.48
C LYS A 171 0.89 3.08 -27.10
N ASP A 172 0.15 2.07 -26.65
CA ASP A 172 0.42 1.45 -25.34
C ASP A 172 1.83 0.84 -25.26
N ILE A 173 2.36 0.31 -26.37
CA ILE A 173 3.74 -0.19 -26.43
C ILE A 173 4.75 0.95 -26.23
N GLU A 174 4.52 2.10 -26.84
CA GLU A 174 5.32 3.30 -26.63
C GLU A 174 5.18 3.84 -25.21
N ASP A 175 3.96 3.85 -24.66
CA ASP A 175 3.68 4.26 -23.28
C ASP A 175 4.46 3.36 -22.29
N ILE A 176 4.50 2.04 -22.53
CA ILE A 176 5.30 1.08 -21.73
C ILE A 176 6.78 1.43 -21.77
N ARG A 177 7.35 1.67 -22.95
CA ARG A 177 8.76 2.05 -23.12
C ARG A 177 9.06 3.34 -22.37
N TRP A 178 8.21 4.35 -22.55
CA TRP A 178 8.32 5.62 -21.85
C TRP A 178 8.28 5.42 -20.33
N GLY A 179 7.38 4.58 -19.82
CA GLY A 179 7.27 4.30 -18.38
C GLY A 179 8.52 3.65 -17.81
N ILE A 180 9.14 2.73 -18.56
CA ILE A 180 10.41 2.08 -18.18
C ILE A 180 11.55 3.10 -18.15
N ASP A 181 11.72 3.88 -19.22
CA ASP A 181 12.78 4.87 -19.35
C ASP A 181 12.71 5.93 -18.24
N ASN A 182 11.49 6.25 -17.80
CA ASN A 182 11.23 7.23 -16.74
C ASN A 182 11.09 6.62 -15.33
N GLN A 183 11.41 5.32 -15.18
CA GLN A 183 11.41 4.62 -13.90
C GLN A 183 10.07 4.74 -13.15
N MET A 184 8.95 4.55 -13.85
CA MET A 184 7.64 4.43 -13.24
C MET A 184 7.56 3.15 -12.40
N GLU A 185 6.82 3.18 -11.29
CA GLU A 185 6.71 2.00 -10.40
C GLU A 185 5.65 1.02 -10.90
N TYR A 186 4.51 1.54 -11.36
CA TYR A 186 3.34 0.75 -11.74
C TYR A 186 2.89 1.05 -13.16
N ILE A 187 2.31 0.03 -13.79
CA ILE A 187 1.50 0.15 -15.00
C ILE A 187 0.11 -0.45 -14.75
N ALA A 188 -0.94 0.31 -15.00
CA ALA A 188 -2.31 -0.16 -15.07
C ALA A 188 -2.68 -0.42 -16.53
N VAL A 189 -3.03 -1.66 -16.85
CA VAL A 189 -3.32 -2.11 -18.22
C VAL A 189 -4.83 -2.13 -18.41
N SER A 190 -5.30 -1.31 -19.35
CA SER A 190 -6.72 -1.20 -19.72
C SER A 190 -7.22 -2.40 -20.53
N PHE A 191 -8.52 -2.69 -20.41
CA PHE A 191 -9.29 -3.69 -21.15
C PHE A 191 -8.68 -5.10 -21.14
N VAL A 192 -8.05 -5.50 -20.03
CA VAL A 192 -7.52 -6.86 -19.86
C VAL A 192 -8.69 -7.85 -19.90
N LYS A 193 -8.58 -8.90 -20.72
CA LYS A 193 -9.60 -9.95 -20.87
C LYS A 193 -9.18 -11.27 -20.25
N ASN A 194 -7.89 -11.60 -20.32
CA ASN A 194 -7.37 -12.92 -19.94
C ASN A 194 -5.89 -12.87 -19.52
N ARG A 195 -5.34 -14.01 -19.08
CA ARG A 195 -3.93 -14.16 -18.72
C ARG A 195 -2.96 -13.79 -19.87
N GLY A 196 -3.30 -14.14 -21.11
CA GLY A 196 -2.47 -13.90 -22.29
C GLY A 196 -2.15 -12.43 -22.49
N ASP A 197 -3.13 -11.55 -22.32
CA ASP A 197 -2.96 -10.10 -22.44
C ASP A 197 -1.87 -9.57 -21.49
N ILE A 198 -1.83 -10.08 -20.26
CA ILE A 198 -0.81 -9.72 -19.27
C ILE A 198 0.57 -10.27 -19.66
N MET A 199 0.62 -11.46 -20.24
CA MET A 199 1.89 -12.03 -20.71
C MET A 199 2.46 -11.25 -21.88
N ASP A 200 1.62 -10.70 -22.76
CA ASP A 200 2.04 -9.83 -23.85
C ASP A 200 2.64 -8.52 -23.32
N VAL A 201 2.00 -7.89 -22.32
CA VAL A 201 2.56 -6.73 -21.62
C VAL A 201 3.94 -7.03 -21.03
N ARG A 202 4.09 -8.16 -20.32
CA ARG A 202 5.38 -8.55 -19.73
C ARG A 202 6.44 -8.77 -20.80
N ARG A 203 6.10 -9.39 -21.93
CA ARG A 203 7.03 -9.58 -23.06
C ARG A 203 7.54 -8.24 -23.60
N ILE A 204 6.66 -7.25 -23.78
CA ILE A 204 7.05 -5.91 -24.23
C ILE A 204 7.97 -5.22 -23.21
N MET A 205 7.68 -5.36 -21.92
CA MET A 205 8.52 -4.79 -20.86
C MET A 205 9.92 -5.42 -20.83
N GLU A 206 10.00 -6.75 -20.95
CA GLU A 206 11.27 -7.49 -21.03
C GLU A 206 12.09 -7.08 -22.25
N GLN A 207 11.46 -6.96 -23.41
CA GLN A 207 12.09 -6.47 -24.65
C GLN A 207 12.61 -5.03 -24.50
N SER A 208 11.95 -4.22 -23.67
CA SER A 208 12.35 -2.84 -23.38
C SER A 208 13.43 -2.73 -22.29
N GLY A 209 13.92 -3.87 -21.74
CA GLY A 209 15.05 -3.91 -20.82
C GLY A 209 14.73 -3.45 -19.39
N GLY A 210 13.45 -3.36 -19.02
CA GLY A 210 13.04 -2.87 -17.71
C GLY A 210 11.83 -3.61 -17.13
N SER A 211 11.35 -3.12 -16.00
CA SER A 211 10.19 -3.69 -15.33
C SER A 211 9.40 -2.61 -14.60
N MET A 212 8.12 -2.89 -14.40
CA MET A 212 7.14 -2.16 -13.60
C MET A 212 6.22 -3.20 -12.96
N LYS A 213 5.50 -2.82 -11.91
CA LYS A 213 4.47 -3.67 -11.31
C LYS A 213 3.19 -3.57 -12.13
N VAL A 214 2.63 -4.71 -12.54
CA VAL A 214 1.47 -4.75 -13.45
C VAL A 214 0.17 -4.81 -12.65
N ILE A 215 -0.71 -3.84 -12.88
CA ILE A 215 -2.06 -3.76 -12.33
C ILE A 215 -3.05 -4.03 -13.49
N ALA A 216 -3.79 -5.13 -13.45
CA ALA A 216 -4.83 -5.38 -14.46
C ALA A 216 -6.08 -4.56 -14.14
N LYS A 217 -6.60 -3.81 -15.11
CA LYS A 217 -7.89 -3.13 -14.99
C LYS A 217 -9.00 -4.11 -15.38
N ILE A 218 -9.94 -4.33 -14.45
CA ILE A 218 -11.09 -5.22 -14.64
C ILE A 218 -12.26 -4.36 -15.07
N GLU A 219 -12.47 -4.34 -16.38
CA GLU A 219 -13.41 -3.45 -17.07
C GLU A 219 -14.43 -4.24 -17.91
N THR A 220 -14.16 -5.52 -18.18
CA THR A 220 -14.97 -6.34 -19.08
C THR A 220 -15.56 -7.55 -18.38
N ARG A 221 -16.64 -8.09 -18.94
CA ARG A 221 -17.24 -9.36 -18.48
C ARG A 221 -16.24 -10.51 -18.52
N GLN A 222 -15.42 -10.58 -19.57
CA GLN A 222 -14.39 -11.62 -19.73
C GLN A 222 -13.34 -11.53 -18.61
N ALA A 223 -12.92 -10.32 -18.24
CA ALA A 223 -11.99 -10.10 -17.13
C ALA A 223 -12.55 -10.63 -15.80
N VAL A 224 -13.85 -10.42 -15.54
CA VAL A 224 -14.54 -10.92 -14.34
C VAL A 224 -14.62 -12.44 -14.31
N GLN A 225 -14.84 -13.07 -15.47
CA GLN A 225 -14.86 -14.53 -15.61
C GLN A 225 -13.45 -15.13 -15.41
N ASN A 226 -12.43 -14.49 -15.96
CA ASN A 226 -11.02 -14.92 -15.93
C ASN A 226 -10.23 -14.35 -14.73
N ILE A 227 -10.89 -13.74 -13.74
CA ILE A 227 -10.23 -13.00 -12.68
C ILE A 227 -9.17 -13.84 -11.94
N GLU A 228 -9.41 -15.13 -11.72
CA GLU A 228 -8.48 -16.00 -11.00
C GLU A 228 -7.16 -16.15 -11.76
N GLU A 229 -7.22 -16.45 -13.07
CA GLU A 229 -6.03 -16.66 -13.90
C GLU A 229 -5.26 -15.37 -14.19
N ILE A 230 -5.97 -14.22 -14.28
CA ILE A 230 -5.37 -12.89 -14.39
C ILE A 230 -4.62 -12.58 -13.10
N THR A 231 -5.25 -12.81 -11.94
CA THR A 231 -4.65 -12.51 -10.63
C THR A 231 -3.38 -13.32 -10.37
N ASP A 232 -3.20 -14.49 -10.99
CA ASP A 232 -1.98 -15.29 -10.87
C ASP A 232 -0.74 -14.60 -11.46
N VAL A 233 -0.91 -13.82 -12.52
CA VAL A 233 0.21 -13.28 -13.33
C VAL A 233 0.42 -11.76 -13.19
N VAL A 234 -0.39 -11.09 -12.37
CA VAL A 234 -0.29 -9.65 -12.10
C VAL A 234 0.28 -9.36 -10.72
N ASP A 235 0.70 -8.11 -10.49
CA ASP A 235 1.12 -7.62 -9.17
C ASP A 235 -0.07 -7.04 -8.37
N GLY A 236 -1.13 -6.61 -9.07
CA GLY A 236 -2.37 -6.14 -8.49
C GLY A 236 -3.50 -6.01 -9.51
N VAL A 237 -4.65 -5.52 -9.04
CA VAL A 237 -5.88 -5.36 -9.82
C VAL A 237 -6.48 -3.98 -9.54
N MET A 238 -7.08 -3.37 -10.55
CA MET A 238 -7.89 -2.16 -10.44
C MET A 238 -9.31 -2.46 -10.90
N ILE A 239 -10.29 -2.24 -10.03
CA ILE A 239 -11.71 -2.45 -10.32
C ILE A 239 -12.26 -1.11 -10.83
N ALA A 240 -12.39 -0.98 -12.15
CA ALA A 240 -12.88 0.22 -12.81
C ALA A 240 -14.39 0.10 -13.02
N ARG A 241 -15.14 0.57 -12.02
CA ARG A 241 -16.59 0.32 -11.87
C ARG A 241 -17.45 1.02 -12.91
N GLY A 242 -17.01 2.17 -13.42
CA GLY A 242 -17.64 2.89 -14.51
C GLY A 242 -17.68 2.04 -15.77
N ASP A 243 -16.50 1.66 -16.28
CA ASP A 243 -16.36 0.83 -17.47
C ASP A 243 -17.02 -0.55 -17.28
N LEU A 244 -16.79 -1.18 -16.12
CA LEU A 244 -17.39 -2.47 -15.81
C LEU A 244 -18.93 -2.41 -15.77
N GLY A 245 -19.51 -1.32 -15.27
CA GLY A 245 -20.97 -1.12 -15.21
C GLY A 245 -21.63 -0.93 -16.57
N VAL A 246 -20.86 -0.73 -17.65
CA VAL A 246 -21.34 -0.76 -19.03
C VAL A 246 -21.36 -2.20 -19.58
N GLU A 247 -20.44 -3.06 -19.13
CA GLU A 247 -20.25 -4.43 -19.64
C GLU A 247 -21.06 -5.51 -18.89
N ILE A 248 -21.42 -5.25 -17.63
CA ILE A 248 -22.26 -6.12 -16.81
C ILE A 248 -23.40 -5.32 -16.16
N PRO A 249 -24.52 -5.97 -15.78
CA PRO A 249 -25.63 -5.29 -15.13
C PRO A 249 -25.17 -4.51 -13.89
N THR A 250 -25.68 -3.29 -13.72
CA THR A 250 -25.24 -2.38 -12.65
C THR A 250 -25.43 -2.98 -11.26
N GLU A 251 -26.48 -3.78 -11.06
CA GLU A 251 -26.77 -4.50 -9.82
C GLU A 251 -25.77 -5.62 -9.49
N GLU A 252 -25.02 -6.13 -10.48
CA GLU A 252 -23.99 -7.15 -10.28
C GLU A 252 -22.63 -6.56 -9.88
N VAL A 253 -22.34 -5.31 -10.27
CA VAL A 253 -21.03 -4.65 -10.05
C VAL A 253 -20.60 -4.68 -8.57
N PRO A 254 -21.45 -4.35 -7.59
CA PRO A 254 -21.06 -4.39 -6.18
C PRO A 254 -20.66 -5.80 -5.70
N LEU A 255 -21.32 -6.84 -6.23
CA LEU A 255 -21.01 -8.24 -5.88
C LEU A 255 -19.69 -8.68 -6.50
N GLN A 256 -19.44 -8.30 -7.76
CA GLN A 256 -18.17 -8.60 -8.43
C GLN A 256 -17.01 -7.85 -7.76
N GLN A 257 -17.19 -6.60 -7.33
CA GLN A 257 -16.19 -5.86 -6.56
C GLN A 257 -15.75 -6.66 -5.31
N LYS A 258 -16.71 -7.13 -4.51
CA LYS A 258 -16.44 -7.91 -3.30
C LYS A 258 -15.69 -9.21 -3.61
N ARG A 259 -16.12 -9.93 -4.65
CA ARG A 259 -15.47 -11.17 -5.11
C ARG A 259 -14.03 -10.92 -5.54
N ILE A 260 -13.79 -9.89 -6.36
CA ILE A 260 -12.45 -9.54 -6.84
C ILE A 260 -11.53 -9.18 -5.67
N ILE A 261 -12.01 -8.36 -4.73
CA ILE A 261 -11.26 -8.00 -3.51
C ILE A 261 -10.87 -9.26 -2.71
N ASP A 262 -11.79 -10.21 -2.50
CA ASP A 262 -11.50 -11.46 -1.80
C ASP A 262 -10.40 -12.27 -2.48
N ILE A 263 -10.46 -12.40 -3.81
CA ILE A 263 -9.45 -13.14 -4.60
C ILE A 263 -8.08 -12.46 -4.46
N CYS A 264 -8.03 -11.13 -4.61
CA CYS A 264 -6.79 -10.37 -4.44
C CYS A 264 -6.22 -10.50 -3.03
N ARG A 265 -7.05 -10.36 -1.99
CA ARG A 265 -6.63 -10.52 -0.59
C ARG A 265 -6.11 -11.92 -0.31
N VAL A 266 -6.76 -12.97 -0.78
CA VAL A 266 -6.27 -14.34 -0.58
C VAL A 266 -4.93 -14.58 -1.30
N LYS A 267 -4.74 -14.00 -2.48
CA LYS A 267 -3.49 -14.10 -3.24
C LYS A 267 -2.42 -13.08 -2.83
N GLY A 268 -2.71 -12.19 -1.88
CA GLY A 268 -1.80 -11.10 -1.47
C GLY A 268 -1.53 -10.08 -2.56
N LYS A 269 -2.42 -9.94 -3.55
CA LYS A 269 -2.32 -8.95 -4.63
C LYS A 269 -2.99 -7.65 -4.19
N VAL A 270 -2.41 -6.52 -4.58
CA VAL A 270 -3.01 -5.20 -4.33
C VAL A 270 -4.33 -5.11 -5.08
N VAL A 271 -5.36 -4.55 -4.46
CA VAL A 271 -6.60 -4.17 -5.14
C VAL A 271 -6.93 -2.68 -4.97
N ILE A 272 -7.14 -2.00 -6.10
CA ILE A 272 -7.53 -0.59 -6.18
C ILE A 272 -9.00 -0.52 -6.58
N VAL A 273 -9.85 0.14 -5.79
CA VAL A 273 -11.23 0.45 -6.19
C VAL A 273 -11.24 1.82 -6.85
N ALA A 274 -11.72 1.87 -8.10
CA ALA A 274 -11.56 3.01 -8.99
C ALA A 274 -12.87 3.46 -9.63
N THR A 275 -12.87 4.72 -10.10
CA THR A 275 -13.97 5.46 -10.77
C THR A 275 -15.18 5.68 -9.88
N GLN A 276 -15.94 6.76 -10.12
CA GLN A 276 -17.19 7.08 -9.40
C GLN A 276 -17.08 7.10 -7.87
N MET A 277 -15.90 7.43 -7.32
CA MET A 277 -15.70 7.45 -5.87
C MET A 277 -16.28 8.72 -5.24
N LEU A 278 -15.81 9.90 -5.68
CA LEU A 278 -16.30 11.20 -5.22
C LEU A 278 -16.60 12.10 -6.44
N ASP A 279 -17.15 11.55 -7.52
CA ASP A 279 -17.28 12.21 -8.83
C ASP A 279 -17.98 13.58 -8.76
N SER A 280 -18.99 13.71 -7.91
CA SER A 280 -19.69 14.99 -7.70
C SER A 280 -18.75 16.10 -7.25
N MET A 281 -17.61 15.77 -6.63
CA MET A 281 -16.58 16.72 -6.21
C MET A 281 -15.75 17.31 -7.35
N ILE A 282 -15.92 16.84 -8.58
CA ILE A 282 -15.43 17.56 -9.77
C ILE A 282 -16.05 18.96 -9.80
N ARG A 283 -17.33 19.07 -9.46
CA ARG A 283 -18.11 20.32 -9.53
C ARG A 283 -18.46 20.90 -8.16
N ASN A 284 -18.52 20.06 -7.13
CA ASN A 284 -19.03 20.43 -5.81
C ASN A 284 -17.95 20.36 -4.73
N PRO A 285 -18.01 21.22 -3.70
CA PRO A 285 -17.04 21.19 -2.61
C PRO A 285 -17.26 20.03 -1.61
N ARG A 286 -18.35 19.26 -1.72
CA ARG A 286 -18.67 18.12 -0.85
C ARG A 286 -19.27 16.99 -1.68
N PRO A 287 -18.99 15.73 -1.32
CA PRO A 287 -19.61 14.60 -1.98
C PRO A 287 -21.04 14.42 -1.50
N THR A 288 -21.78 13.59 -2.22
CA THR A 288 -23.08 13.07 -1.79
C THR A 288 -22.90 12.07 -0.65
N ARG A 289 -24.00 11.75 0.04
CA ARG A 289 -24.00 10.69 1.06
C ARG A 289 -23.79 9.30 0.45
N ALA A 290 -24.25 9.10 -0.79
CA ALA A 290 -24.08 7.85 -1.52
C ALA A 290 -22.60 7.60 -1.83
N GLU A 291 -21.90 8.60 -2.36
CA GLU A 291 -20.45 8.54 -2.61
C GLU A 291 -19.64 8.29 -1.32
N ALA A 292 -19.98 8.99 -0.23
CA ALA A 292 -19.32 8.75 1.06
C ALA A 292 -19.55 7.31 1.57
N SER A 293 -20.77 6.77 1.41
CA SER A 293 -21.10 5.38 1.74
C SER A 293 -20.34 4.40 0.85
N ASP A 294 -20.21 4.70 -0.44
CA ASP A 294 -19.53 3.85 -1.41
C ASP A 294 -18.02 3.72 -1.12
N VAL A 295 -17.35 4.86 -0.88
CA VAL A 295 -15.94 4.88 -0.44
C VAL A 295 -15.76 4.08 0.87
N ALA A 296 -16.65 4.27 1.85
CA ALA A 296 -16.59 3.52 3.10
C ALA A 296 -16.76 2.02 2.87
N ASN A 297 -17.67 1.59 2.00
CA ASN A 297 -17.86 0.17 1.68
C ASN A 297 -16.65 -0.43 0.97
N ALA A 298 -15.98 0.31 0.07
CA ALA A 298 -14.73 -0.16 -0.54
C ALA A 298 -13.65 -0.46 0.52
N VAL A 299 -13.55 0.38 1.56
CA VAL A 299 -12.66 0.14 2.70
C VAL A 299 -13.08 -1.10 3.49
N LEU A 300 -14.36 -1.20 3.85
CA LEU A 300 -14.90 -2.32 4.64
C LEU A 300 -14.86 -3.66 3.89
N ASP A 301 -14.91 -3.63 2.56
CA ASP A 301 -14.73 -4.81 1.71
C ASP A 301 -13.27 -5.31 1.71
N GLY A 302 -12.33 -4.46 2.10
CA GLY A 302 -10.92 -4.79 2.27
C GLY A 302 -9.99 -4.28 1.16
N ALA A 303 -10.38 -3.22 0.43
CA ALA A 303 -9.53 -2.62 -0.60
C ALA A 303 -8.16 -2.18 -0.04
N ASP A 304 -7.09 -2.35 -0.82
CA ASP A 304 -5.78 -1.81 -0.45
C ASP A 304 -5.69 -0.31 -0.72
N ALA A 305 -6.35 0.14 -1.78
CA ALA A 305 -6.37 1.53 -2.19
C ALA A 305 -7.71 1.96 -2.81
N VAL A 306 -7.96 3.26 -2.74
CA VAL A 306 -9.08 3.95 -3.38
C VAL A 306 -8.54 5.03 -4.32
N MET A 307 -9.21 5.24 -5.46
CA MET A 307 -8.69 6.11 -6.52
C MET A 307 -9.60 7.30 -6.83
N LEU A 308 -9.00 8.49 -6.91
CA LEU A 308 -9.59 9.70 -7.46
C LEU A 308 -9.19 9.88 -8.93
N SER A 309 -10.18 10.13 -9.79
CA SER A 309 -10.04 10.26 -11.24
C SER A 309 -10.17 11.73 -11.66
N GLY A 310 -11.34 12.14 -12.14
CA GLY A 310 -11.58 13.50 -12.58
C GLY A 310 -11.50 14.50 -11.44
N GLU A 311 -11.80 14.07 -10.21
CA GLU A 311 -11.83 14.88 -9.00
C GLU A 311 -10.52 15.63 -8.75
N THR A 312 -9.38 14.97 -9.00
CA THR A 312 -8.04 15.55 -8.82
C THR A 312 -7.43 16.03 -10.12
N ALA A 313 -7.77 15.41 -11.25
CA ALA A 313 -7.15 15.73 -12.54
C ALA A 313 -7.69 17.03 -13.14
N LYS A 314 -9.02 17.21 -13.15
CA LYS A 314 -9.71 18.36 -13.80
C LYS A 314 -10.76 19.04 -12.93
N GLY A 315 -11.02 18.51 -11.73
CA GLY A 315 -12.05 19.01 -10.82
C GLY A 315 -11.72 20.38 -10.25
N ALA A 316 -12.76 21.09 -9.81
CA ALA A 316 -12.64 22.40 -9.16
C ALA A 316 -12.05 22.32 -7.74
N TYR A 317 -12.03 21.13 -7.12
CA TYR A 317 -11.68 20.94 -5.71
C TYR A 317 -10.64 19.83 -5.45
N PRO A 318 -9.50 19.77 -6.18
CA PRO A 318 -8.58 18.62 -6.16
C PRO A 318 -8.05 18.30 -4.76
N LEU A 319 -7.52 19.30 -4.04
CA LEU A 319 -7.02 19.11 -2.67
C LEU A 319 -8.13 18.65 -1.70
N ARG A 320 -9.32 19.25 -1.82
CA ARG A 320 -10.44 18.94 -0.92
C ARG A 320 -10.98 17.54 -1.16
N SER A 321 -10.93 17.04 -2.39
CA SER A 321 -11.26 15.64 -2.71
C SER A 321 -10.30 14.68 -2.01
N VAL A 322 -8.99 14.93 -2.01
CA VAL A 322 -8.01 14.11 -1.26
C VAL A 322 -8.27 14.16 0.25
N GLN A 323 -8.52 15.35 0.80
CA GLN A 323 -8.82 15.52 2.23
C GLN A 323 -10.10 14.78 2.63
N THR A 324 -11.14 14.86 1.80
CA THR A 324 -12.44 14.20 2.04
C THR A 324 -12.29 12.69 1.94
N MET A 325 -11.57 12.19 0.93
CA MET A 325 -11.23 10.77 0.78
C MET A 325 -10.54 10.25 2.06
N LYS A 326 -9.49 10.93 2.53
CA LYS A 326 -8.80 10.56 3.78
C LYS A 326 -9.72 10.57 4.99
N GLN A 327 -10.62 11.54 5.11
CA GLN A 327 -11.57 11.61 6.22
C GLN A 327 -12.51 10.39 6.24
N ILE A 328 -13.09 10.04 5.09
CA ILE A 328 -13.99 8.88 4.97
C ILE A 328 -13.22 7.59 5.27
N VAL A 329 -12.05 7.40 4.65
CA VAL A 329 -11.19 6.24 4.88
C VAL A 329 -10.85 6.09 6.36
N THR A 330 -10.34 7.16 7.00
CA THR A 330 -9.95 7.12 8.41
C THR A 330 -11.13 6.79 9.32
N ARG A 331 -12.33 7.32 9.01
CA ARG A 331 -13.53 7.01 9.79
C ARG A 331 -13.96 5.56 9.61
N ALA A 332 -13.97 5.03 8.38
CA ALA A 332 -14.29 3.63 8.12
C ALA A 332 -13.31 2.69 8.82
N GLU A 333 -12.00 2.97 8.74
CA GLU A 333 -10.96 2.17 9.41
C GLU A 333 -11.06 2.17 10.94
N SER A 334 -11.58 3.25 11.53
CA SER A 334 -11.76 3.32 13.00
C SER A 334 -12.79 2.32 13.54
N GLU A 335 -13.64 1.78 12.67
CA GLU A 335 -14.70 0.82 13.02
C GLU A 335 -14.51 -0.52 12.28
N ILE A 336 -13.32 -0.75 11.70
CA ILE A 336 -13.03 -1.92 10.85
C ILE A 336 -13.25 -3.24 11.61
N GLU A 337 -12.95 -3.30 12.90
CA GLU A 337 -13.16 -4.52 13.70
C GLU A 337 -14.64 -4.93 13.82
N LEU A 338 -15.57 -3.97 13.73
CA LEU A 338 -17.00 -4.23 13.81
C LEU A 338 -17.63 -4.51 12.43
N TRP A 339 -17.19 -3.80 11.40
CA TRP A 339 -17.89 -3.76 10.11
C TRP A 339 -17.08 -4.33 8.94
N GLU A 340 -15.82 -4.76 9.15
CA GLU A 340 -15.08 -5.43 8.08
C GLU A 340 -15.84 -6.66 7.62
N ARG A 341 -16.03 -6.75 6.30
CA ARG A 341 -16.64 -7.92 5.70
C ARG A 341 -15.68 -9.11 5.86
N PRO A 342 -16.13 -10.24 6.43
CA PRO A 342 -15.29 -11.43 6.49
C PRO A 342 -14.98 -11.93 5.08
N LEU A 343 -13.76 -12.44 4.88
CA LEU A 343 -13.37 -13.13 3.65
C LEU A 343 -14.27 -14.35 3.45
N HIS A 344 -14.83 -14.52 2.26
CA HIS A 344 -15.70 -15.67 1.97
C HIS A 344 -14.90 -16.98 1.81
N SER A 345 -13.64 -16.90 1.39
CA SER A 345 -12.77 -18.06 1.20
C SER A 345 -11.78 -18.23 2.35
N ILE A 346 -11.61 -19.48 2.80
CA ILE A 346 -10.57 -19.83 3.77
C ILE A 346 -9.22 -19.63 3.08
N SER A 347 -8.45 -18.64 3.53
CA SER A 347 -7.09 -18.42 3.06
C SER A 347 -6.26 -19.67 3.40
N ARG A 348 -5.94 -20.48 2.38
CA ARG A 348 -4.94 -21.54 2.53
C ARG A 348 -3.57 -20.89 2.47
N THR A 349 -2.76 -21.14 3.49
CA THR A 349 -1.39 -20.64 3.55
C THR A 349 -0.60 -21.14 2.33
N MET A 350 -0.14 -20.21 1.48
CA MET A 350 0.47 -20.54 0.19
C MET A 350 2.00 -20.79 0.25
N GLY A 351 2.52 -21.19 1.40
CA GLY A 351 3.94 -21.52 1.61
C GLY A 351 4.56 -20.84 2.83
N VAL A 352 5.88 -20.98 2.98
CA VAL A 352 6.64 -20.46 4.13
C VAL A 352 6.50 -18.94 4.30
N PRO A 353 6.61 -18.10 3.25
CA PRO A 353 6.43 -16.65 3.39
C PRO A 353 5.08 -16.24 3.96
N ASP A 354 4.02 -16.91 3.51
CA ASP A 354 2.66 -16.64 3.95
C ASP A 354 2.44 -17.12 5.39
N ALA A 355 2.98 -18.29 5.75
CA ALA A 355 2.91 -18.85 7.10
C ALA A 355 3.59 -17.94 8.13
N VAL A 356 4.82 -17.50 7.83
CA VAL A 356 5.60 -16.63 8.71
C VAL A 356 4.97 -15.25 8.83
N SER A 357 4.42 -14.71 7.74
CA SER A 357 3.71 -13.42 7.77
C SER A 357 2.43 -13.50 8.60
N SER A 358 1.67 -14.59 8.46
CA SER A 358 0.48 -14.84 9.29
C SER A 358 0.84 -14.96 10.77
N ALA A 359 1.89 -15.73 11.09
CA ALA A 359 2.40 -15.86 12.46
C ALA A 359 2.88 -14.50 13.01
N SER A 360 3.51 -13.66 12.18
CA SER A 360 3.92 -12.31 12.55
C SER A 360 2.74 -11.44 12.97
N VAL A 361 1.65 -11.48 12.22
CA VAL A 361 0.43 -10.74 12.56
C VAL A 361 -0.22 -11.28 13.83
N LEU A 362 -0.26 -12.61 14.00
CA LEU A 362 -0.80 -13.24 15.21
C LEU A 362 -0.03 -12.81 16.46
N VAL A 363 1.30 -12.92 16.42
CA VAL A 363 2.19 -12.54 17.53
C VAL A 363 2.07 -11.04 17.82
N ALA A 364 2.07 -10.19 16.79
CA ALA A 364 1.92 -8.75 16.95
C ALA A 364 0.60 -8.39 17.64
N ARG A 365 -0.50 -9.07 17.28
CA ARG A 365 -1.81 -8.86 17.91
C ARG A 365 -1.82 -9.31 19.38
N GLN A 366 -1.33 -10.52 19.67
CA GLN A 366 -1.32 -11.07 21.03
C GLN A 366 -0.46 -10.24 21.98
N MET A 367 0.70 -9.79 21.50
CA MET A 367 1.66 -9.03 22.29
C MET A 367 1.39 -7.52 22.27
N LYS A 368 0.36 -7.06 21.54
CA LYS A 368 0.04 -5.64 21.31
C LYS A 368 1.28 -4.85 20.85
N ALA A 369 2.02 -5.43 19.90
CA ALA A 369 3.23 -4.82 19.36
C ALA A 369 2.89 -3.44 18.74
N ALA A 370 3.80 -2.48 18.92
CA ALA A 370 3.67 -1.14 18.39
C ALA A 370 3.70 -1.14 16.84
N ALA A 371 4.48 -2.05 16.25
CA ALA A 371 4.55 -2.23 14.81
C ALA A 371 5.08 -3.63 14.42
N ILE A 372 4.87 -3.98 13.15
CA ILE A 372 5.62 -5.05 12.47
C ILE A 372 6.66 -4.39 11.56
N ILE A 373 7.94 -4.66 11.78
CA ILE A 373 9.03 -4.24 10.90
C ILE A 373 9.24 -5.32 9.84
N SER A 374 8.88 -5.02 8.59
CA SER A 374 9.09 -5.90 7.44
C SER A 374 10.35 -5.46 6.71
N MET A 375 11.47 -6.13 6.95
CA MET A 375 12.70 -5.90 6.20
C MET A 375 12.57 -6.55 4.82
N THR A 376 12.75 -5.76 3.76
CA THR A 376 12.44 -6.24 2.41
C THR A 376 13.31 -5.60 1.34
N GLN A 377 13.69 -6.39 0.33
CA GLN A 377 14.43 -5.92 -0.84
C GLN A 377 13.49 -5.56 -2.01
N SER A 378 12.51 -6.45 -2.29
CA SER A 378 11.56 -6.33 -3.41
C SER A 378 10.14 -5.97 -2.99
N GLY A 379 9.91 -5.77 -1.68
CA GLY A 379 8.60 -5.46 -1.10
C GLY A 379 7.74 -6.68 -0.77
N SER A 380 8.10 -7.88 -1.20
CA SER A 380 7.27 -9.09 -1.05
C SER A 380 6.96 -9.46 0.40
N THR A 381 7.90 -9.24 1.33
CA THR A 381 7.67 -9.47 2.76
C THR A 381 6.60 -8.52 3.31
N ALA A 382 6.70 -7.23 3.01
CA ALA A 382 5.72 -6.24 3.46
C ALA A 382 4.34 -6.48 2.84
N GLN A 383 4.29 -6.88 1.56
CA GLN A 383 3.07 -7.30 0.87
C GLN A 383 2.40 -8.47 1.59
N MET A 384 3.18 -9.50 1.94
CA MET A 384 2.64 -10.70 2.58
C MET A 384 2.16 -10.43 4.02
N VAL A 385 2.81 -9.52 4.76
CA VAL A 385 2.28 -9.06 6.05
C VAL A 385 1.02 -8.23 5.87
N SER A 386 0.99 -7.34 4.87
CA SER A 386 -0.16 -6.50 4.52
C SER A 386 -1.42 -7.31 4.20
N LYS A 387 -1.25 -8.44 3.50
CA LYS A 387 -2.28 -9.44 3.21
C LYS A 387 -3.10 -9.83 4.46
N HIS A 388 -2.42 -10.06 5.58
CA HIS A 388 -3.01 -10.54 6.84
C HIS A 388 -3.63 -9.43 7.70
N ARG A 389 -3.65 -8.19 7.21
CA ARG A 389 -4.29 -7.02 7.82
C ARG A 389 -3.99 -6.82 9.32
N PRO A 390 -2.72 -6.64 9.72
CA PRO A 390 -2.39 -6.44 11.13
C PRO A 390 -3.08 -5.21 11.73
N PRO A 391 -3.40 -5.25 13.05
CA PRO A 391 -4.00 -4.11 13.74
C PRO A 391 -3.00 -2.95 13.90
N CYS A 392 -1.72 -3.25 14.10
CA CYS A 392 -0.61 -2.28 14.18
C CYS A 392 -0.09 -1.88 12.78
N PRO A 393 0.64 -0.76 12.65
CA PRO A 393 1.29 -0.38 11.40
C PRO A 393 2.36 -1.39 10.96
N ILE A 394 2.60 -1.45 9.65
CA ILE A 394 3.69 -2.22 9.04
C ILE A 394 4.77 -1.23 8.62
N LEU A 395 5.98 -1.36 9.17
CA LEU A 395 7.13 -0.55 8.81
C LEU A 395 7.94 -1.31 7.76
N GLY A 396 7.76 -0.96 6.49
CA GLY A 396 8.41 -1.62 5.36
C GLY A 396 9.82 -1.04 5.14
N ALA A 397 10.83 -1.67 5.73
CA ALA A 397 12.20 -1.18 5.73
C ALA A 397 13.01 -1.76 4.56
N THR A 398 13.45 -0.91 3.63
CA THR A 398 14.10 -1.30 2.38
C THR A 398 15.33 -0.44 2.08
N PRO A 399 16.42 -1.00 1.52
CA PRO A 399 17.53 -0.21 1.00
C PRO A 399 17.30 0.30 -0.43
N SER A 400 16.28 -0.21 -1.13
CA SER A 400 15.95 0.15 -2.51
C SER A 400 14.95 1.31 -2.54
N VAL A 401 15.33 2.42 -3.19
CA VAL A 401 14.45 3.59 -3.44
C VAL A 401 13.24 3.21 -4.28
N ARG A 402 13.45 2.32 -5.27
CA ARG A 402 12.35 1.80 -6.11
C ARG A 402 11.33 1.07 -5.26
N THR A 403 11.78 0.15 -4.42
CA THR A 403 10.91 -0.60 -3.50
C THR A 403 10.25 0.34 -2.49
N TRP A 404 10.96 1.35 -2.00
CA TRP A 404 10.41 2.35 -1.08
C TRP A 404 9.20 3.09 -1.67
N ARG A 405 9.24 3.39 -2.97
CA ARG A 405 8.08 3.93 -3.70
C ARG A 405 6.99 2.89 -3.94
N GLU A 406 7.34 1.69 -4.40
CA GLU A 406 6.37 0.59 -4.62
C GLU A 406 5.56 0.30 -3.33
N LEU A 407 6.22 0.25 -2.17
CA LEU A 407 5.54 0.03 -0.89
C LEU A 407 4.48 1.08 -0.54
N ALA A 408 4.47 2.26 -1.17
CA ALA A 408 3.48 3.30 -0.92
C ALA A 408 2.04 2.86 -1.27
N LEU A 409 1.87 1.87 -2.15
CA LEU A 409 0.58 1.34 -2.56
C LEU A 409 0.08 0.17 -1.67
N TYR A 410 0.93 -0.41 -0.82
CA TYR A 410 0.54 -1.58 -0.01
C TYR A 410 -0.21 -1.17 1.25
N TRP A 411 -1.37 -1.77 1.49
CA TRP A 411 -2.22 -1.46 2.64
C TRP A 411 -1.47 -1.54 3.96
N GLY A 412 -1.62 -0.51 4.81
CA GLY A 412 -1.03 -0.47 6.15
C GLY A 412 0.50 -0.33 6.20
N VAL A 413 1.19 -0.31 5.06
CA VAL A 413 2.64 -0.20 4.99
C VAL A 413 3.09 1.26 5.02
N ILE A 414 4.06 1.55 5.87
CA ILE A 414 4.79 2.81 5.93
C ILE A 414 6.20 2.52 5.42
N PRO A 415 6.57 3.00 4.22
CA PRO A 415 7.87 2.69 3.65
C PRO A 415 8.98 3.50 4.34
N LEU A 416 10.05 2.81 4.73
CA LEU A 416 11.22 3.42 5.36
C LEU A 416 12.49 3.01 4.63
N MET A 417 13.35 3.98 4.37
CA MET A 417 14.69 3.72 3.87
C MET A 417 15.57 3.22 5.01
N LYS A 418 16.36 2.19 4.72
CA LYS A 418 17.40 1.69 5.63
C LYS A 418 18.70 1.44 4.85
N GLU A 419 19.79 1.25 5.58
CA GLU A 419 21.05 0.85 4.98
C GLU A 419 21.03 -0.63 4.55
N GLU A 420 21.82 -0.95 3.53
CA GLU A 420 22.04 -2.33 3.11
C GLU A 420 23.04 -2.99 4.06
N MET A 421 22.64 -4.11 4.65
CA MET A 421 23.39 -4.82 5.67
C MET A 421 23.37 -6.31 5.36
N LYS A 422 24.50 -6.98 5.53
CA LYS A 422 24.65 -8.42 5.27
C LYS A 422 24.42 -9.27 6.53
N ASP A 423 24.82 -8.75 7.69
CA ASP A 423 24.61 -9.43 8.97
C ASP A 423 23.17 -9.24 9.46
N GLN A 424 22.56 -10.34 9.90
CA GLN A 424 21.16 -10.36 10.30
C GLN A 424 20.88 -9.51 11.53
N ASN A 425 21.68 -9.66 12.59
CA ASN A 425 21.43 -8.97 13.86
C ASN A 425 21.64 -7.47 13.69
N THR A 426 22.74 -7.08 13.04
CA THR A 426 23.06 -5.69 12.73
C THR A 426 21.97 -5.04 11.85
N ALA A 427 21.40 -5.79 10.90
CA ALA A 427 20.30 -5.31 10.06
C ALA A 427 19.01 -5.06 10.86
N VAL A 428 18.70 -5.92 11.83
CA VAL A 428 17.54 -5.75 12.71
C VAL A 428 17.70 -4.50 13.57
N ASP A 429 18.85 -4.33 14.21
CA ASP A 429 19.13 -3.18 15.07
C ASP A 429 19.10 -1.87 14.27
N SER A 430 19.70 -1.86 13.07
CA SER A 430 19.66 -0.73 12.14
C SER A 430 18.22 -0.38 11.70
N ALA A 431 17.40 -1.39 11.41
CA ALA A 431 16.00 -1.18 11.04
C ALA A 431 15.19 -0.57 12.20
N ILE A 432 15.37 -1.07 13.42
CA ILE A 432 14.74 -0.51 14.64
C ILE A 432 15.18 0.95 14.84
N ALA A 433 16.48 1.22 14.77
CA ALA A 433 17.03 2.57 14.94
C ALA A 433 16.48 3.55 13.89
N SER A 434 16.34 3.09 12.64
CA SER A 434 15.76 3.88 11.54
C SER A 434 14.29 4.24 11.80
N CYS A 435 13.52 3.28 12.34
CA CYS A 435 12.12 3.47 12.71
C CYS A 435 11.94 4.44 13.89
N ILE A 436 12.83 4.39 14.89
CA ILE A 436 12.85 5.35 16.01
C ILE A 436 13.21 6.75 15.50
N SER A 437 14.26 6.86 14.68
CA SER A 437 14.73 8.14 14.13
C SER A 437 13.68 8.82 13.25
N ALA A 438 12.88 8.03 12.53
CA ALA A 438 11.74 8.52 11.73
C ALA A 438 10.50 8.87 12.57
N GLY A 439 10.53 8.63 13.89
CA GLY A 439 9.43 8.94 14.81
C GLY A 439 8.25 7.95 14.76
N HIS A 440 8.43 6.78 14.16
CA HIS A 440 7.40 5.73 14.07
C HIS A 440 7.42 4.75 15.25
N LEU A 441 8.52 4.70 15.98
CA LEU A 441 8.69 3.91 17.20
C LEU A 441 9.27 4.78 18.32
N ARG A 442 9.03 4.36 19.55
CA ARG A 442 9.65 4.91 20.76
C ARG A 442 10.54 3.86 21.40
N GLU A 443 11.53 4.32 22.17
CA GLU A 443 12.30 3.42 23.03
C GLU A 443 11.36 2.73 24.04
N GLY A 444 11.49 1.41 24.17
CA GLY A 444 10.61 0.51 24.92
C GLY A 444 9.46 -0.11 24.14
N ASP A 445 9.19 0.30 22.91
CA ASP A 445 8.11 -0.31 22.13
C ASP A 445 8.43 -1.76 21.78
N LEU A 446 7.48 -2.67 21.99
CA LEU A 446 7.60 -4.04 21.53
C LEU A 446 7.30 -4.09 20.02
N VAL A 447 8.17 -4.72 19.23
CA VAL A 447 8.01 -4.86 17.78
C VAL A 447 8.18 -6.31 17.34
N VAL A 448 7.50 -6.67 16.26
CA VAL A 448 7.74 -7.94 15.55
C VAL A 448 8.55 -7.63 14.31
N VAL A 449 9.67 -8.31 14.13
CA VAL A 449 10.54 -8.15 12.96
C VAL A 449 10.41 -9.39 12.09
N THR A 450 10.16 -9.20 10.79
CA THR A 450 10.07 -10.29 9.81
C THR A 450 10.91 -9.98 8.58
N ALA A 451 11.56 -11.00 8.04
CA ALA A 451 12.44 -10.88 6.88
C ALA A 451 12.60 -12.22 6.15
N GLY A 452 13.25 -12.18 4.97
CA GLY A 452 13.81 -13.36 4.33
C GLY A 452 15.31 -13.46 4.61
N VAL A 453 15.75 -14.64 5.03
CA VAL A 453 17.15 -14.97 5.32
C VAL A 453 17.62 -16.07 4.36
N PRO A 454 18.78 -15.93 3.68
CA PRO A 454 19.76 -14.85 3.81
C PRO A 454 19.23 -13.49 3.34
N LEU A 455 19.67 -12.41 4.02
CA LEU A 455 19.27 -11.05 3.68
C LEU A 455 19.70 -10.70 2.25
N GLY A 456 18.88 -9.92 1.56
CA GLY A 456 19.09 -9.51 0.16
C GLY A 456 18.53 -10.49 -0.88
N ALA A 457 18.18 -11.73 -0.50
CA ALA A 457 17.44 -12.64 -1.36
C ALA A 457 15.95 -12.26 -1.38
N ALA A 458 15.43 -11.91 -2.56
CA ALA A 458 14.02 -11.58 -2.72
C ALA A 458 13.13 -12.83 -2.60
N GLY A 459 11.95 -12.68 -1.99
CA GLY A 459 10.89 -13.71 -2.00
C GLY A 459 10.96 -14.79 -0.92
N THR A 460 11.95 -14.77 -0.03
CA THR A 460 12.22 -15.86 0.93
C THR A 460 11.82 -15.55 2.38
N THR A 461 10.72 -14.82 2.63
CA THR A 461 10.29 -14.52 4.01
C THR A 461 10.20 -15.82 4.83
N ASN A 462 11.05 -15.96 5.84
CA ASN A 462 11.20 -17.21 6.59
C ASN A 462 11.62 -16.98 8.06
N MET A 463 11.74 -15.72 8.48
CA MET A 463 12.18 -15.35 9.82
C MET A 463 11.14 -14.45 10.49
N LEU A 464 10.87 -14.74 11.76
CA LEU A 464 10.16 -13.90 12.71
C LEU A 464 10.98 -13.75 13.99
N GLN A 465 11.07 -12.53 14.51
CA GLN A 465 11.66 -12.23 15.81
C GLN A 465 10.81 -11.21 16.56
N VAL A 466 10.81 -11.27 17.89
CA VAL A 466 10.16 -10.27 18.76
C VAL A 466 11.26 -9.50 19.48
N HIS A 467 11.21 -8.17 19.39
CA HIS A 467 12.22 -7.28 19.93
C HIS A 467 11.59 -6.16 20.75
N ILE A 468 12.35 -5.65 21.73
CA ILE A 468 12.06 -4.37 22.35
C ILE A 468 12.88 -3.34 21.59
N ALA A 469 12.23 -2.35 21.00
CA ALA A 469 12.86 -1.22 20.36
C ALA A 469 13.58 -0.39 21.43
N GLY A 470 14.89 -0.46 21.54
CA GLY A 470 15.64 0.28 22.55
C GLY A 470 17.11 -0.06 22.52
N ASN A 471 17.96 0.90 22.87
CA ASN A 471 19.39 0.69 22.92
C ASN A 471 19.75 -0.14 24.15
N ILE A 472 20.06 -1.42 23.95
CA ILE A 472 20.59 -2.30 25.00
C ILE A 472 22.03 -1.88 25.25
N LEU A 473 22.29 -1.31 26.41
CA LEU A 473 23.63 -0.88 26.81
C LEU A 473 24.48 -2.09 27.23
N LEU A 474 23.89 -3.00 28.00
CA LEU A 474 24.59 -4.12 28.64
C LEU A 474 23.66 -5.34 28.80
N LYS A 475 24.29 -6.50 28.92
CA LYS A 475 23.66 -7.77 29.25
C LYS A 475 24.44 -8.47 30.37
N GLY A 476 23.72 -9.13 31.26
CA GLY A 476 24.30 -9.95 32.32
C GLY A 476 23.32 -11.02 32.80
N LEU A 477 23.62 -11.58 33.98
CA LEU A 477 22.77 -12.56 34.66
C LEU A 477 21.87 -11.84 35.65
N SER A 478 20.58 -12.19 35.67
CA SER A 478 19.65 -11.67 36.68
C SER A 478 18.96 -12.80 37.41
N LEU A 479 18.88 -12.66 38.73
CA LEU A 479 18.24 -13.64 39.60
C LEU A 479 16.78 -13.29 39.90
N LEU A 480 16.48 -12.00 40.06
CA LEU A 480 15.13 -11.53 40.40
C LEU A 480 14.42 -10.95 39.17
N LYS A 481 13.32 -11.60 38.80
CA LYS A 481 12.45 -11.23 37.68
C LYS A 481 11.59 -10.00 38.00
N ARG A 482 12.21 -8.83 38.06
CA ARG A 482 11.55 -7.53 38.26
C ARG A 482 12.12 -6.49 37.31
N GLU A 483 11.36 -5.43 37.07
CA GLU A 483 11.86 -4.25 36.39
C GLU A 483 12.10 -3.11 37.38
N ALA A 484 13.08 -2.26 37.07
CA ALA A 484 13.33 -1.02 37.78
C ALA A 484 13.91 0.03 36.85
N ARG A 485 13.79 1.30 37.24
CA ARG A 485 14.26 2.45 36.47
C ARG A 485 14.86 3.46 37.43
N GLY A 486 15.94 4.12 37.01
CA GLY A 486 16.59 5.12 37.83
C GLY A 486 17.73 5.80 37.12
N THR A 487 18.26 6.85 37.74
CA THR A 487 19.53 7.44 37.35
C THR A 487 20.66 6.56 37.84
N VAL A 488 21.67 6.35 36.98
CA VAL A 488 22.89 5.62 37.30
C VAL A 488 23.68 6.38 38.37
N CYS A 489 24.15 5.63 39.35
CA CYS A 489 25.14 6.02 40.34
C CYS A 489 26.31 5.03 40.25
N THR A 490 27.42 5.44 39.66
CA THR A 490 28.64 4.63 39.59
C THR A 490 29.46 4.80 40.86
N ALA A 491 30.04 3.71 41.35
CA ALA A 491 30.95 3.75 42.49
C ALA A 491 32.04 2.68 42.37
N LYS A 492 33.27 3.05 42.72
CA LYS A 492 34.43 2.15 42.76
C LYS A 492 34.73 1.62 44.16
N SER A 493 34.10 2.18 45.20
CA SER A 493 34.25 1.77 46.59
C SER A 493 32.94 1.88 47.38
N ALA A 494 32.84 1.17 48.50
CA ALA A 494 31.65 1.23 49.36
C ALA A 494 31.41 2.63 49.93
N ALA A 495 32.48 3.34 50.32
CA ALA A 495 32.40 4.71 50.81
C ALA A 495 31.80 5.66 49.75
N GLU A 496 32.30 5.56 48.51
CA GLU A 496 31.78 6.34 47.39
C GLU A 496 30.32 6.01 47.08
N ALA A 497 29.96 4.72 47.12
CA ALA A 497 28.58 4.28 46.93
C ALA A 497 27.64 4.88 47.98
N ILE A 498 28.02 4.85 49.27
CA ILE A 498 27.19 5.39 50.35
C ILE A 498 26.99 6.90 50.22
N GLU A 499 28.05 7.62 49.85
CA GLU A 499 28.03 9.08 49.69
C GLU A 499 27.18 9.50 48.48
N LYS A 500 27.41 8.89 47.31
CA LYS A 500 26.75 9.28 46.06
C LYS A 500 25.33 8.78 45.92
N MET A 501 25.01 7.63 46.51
CA MET A 501 23.74 6.96 46.21
C MET A 501 22.55 7.83 46.61
N THR A 502 21.51 7.83 45.80
CA THR A 502 20.23 8.49 46.08
C THR A 502 19.09 7.47 46.05
N SER A 503 18.00 7.75 46.77
CA SER A 503 16.87 6.82 46.82
C SER A 503 16.23 6.67 45.43
N GLY A 504 16.11 5.44 44.95
CA GLY A 504 15.55 5.16 43.63
C GLY A 504 16.56 5.18 42.47
N ALA A 505 17.83 5.49 42.72
CA ALA A 505 18.90 5.38 41.72
C ALA A 505 19.31 3.91 41.45
N VAL A 506 20.01 3.67 40.36
CA VAL A 506 20.59 2.37 40.01
C VAL A 506 22.06 2.36 40.40
N LEU A 507 22.46 1.47 41.30
CA LEU A 507 23.84 1.36 41.76
C LEU A 507 24.65 0.53 40.74
N VAL A 508 25.73 1.09 40.20
CA VAL A 508 26.64 0.42 39.25
C VAL A 508 28.03 0.32 39.85
N VAL A 509 28.54 -0.90 40.00
CA VAL A 509 29.80 -1.20 40.72
C VAL A 509 30.55 -2.35 40.04
N GLY A 510 31.83 -2.53 40.38
CA GLY A 510 32.58 -3.72 39.95
C GLY A 510 32.05 -4.98 40.63
N SER A 511 32.02 -4.97 41.95
CA SER A 511 31.43 -6.00 42.81
C SER A 511 30.91 -5.37 44.11
N THR A 512 30.21 -6.15 44.95
CA THR A 512 29.75 -5.68 46.27
C THR A 512 30.18 -6.62 47.38
N ASP A 513 30.27 -6.09 48.58
CA ASP A 513 30.44 -6.80 49.84
C ASP A 513 29.53 -6.17 50.92
N ARG A 514 29.71 -6.61 52.18
CA ARG A 514 28.90 -6.18 53.32
C ARG A 514 28.89 -4.65 53.52
N GLU A 515 29.95 -3.95 53.13
CA GLU A 515 30.06 -2.50 53.32
C GLU A 515 29.15 -1.72 52.37
N TYR A 516 28.75 -2.30 51.24
CA TYR A 516 27.84 -1.66 50.28
C TYR A 516 26.37 -1.68 50.72
N ILE A 517 25.99 -2.50 51.70
CA ILE A 517 24.59 -2.70 52.12
C ILE A 517 23.80 -1.40 52.36
N PRO A 518 24.35 -0.35 53.02
CA PRO A 518 23.62 0.90 53.22
C PRO A 518 23.26 1.61 51.89
N ALA A 519 24.14 1.55 50.89
CA ALA A 519 23.87 2.08 49.56
C ALA A 519 22.85 1.20 48.81
N MET A 520 23.00 -0.13 48.88
CA MET A 520 22.11 -1.10 48.23
C MET A 520 20.66 -0.94 48.69
N LYS A 521 20.42 -0.68 49.99
CA LYS A 521 19.07 -0.44 50.54
C LYS A 521 18.37 0.79 49.95
N ARG A 522 19.11 1.73 49.37
CA ARG A 522 18.56 2.94 48.74
C ARG A 522 18.34 2.75 47.23
N ALA A 523 18.92 1.70 46.65
CA ALA A 523 18.87 1.43 45.22
C ALA A 523 17.50 0.96 44.75
N SER A 524 17.11 1.35 43.53
CA SER A 524 16.00 0.73 42.81
C SER A 524 16.45 -0.54 42.07
N ALA A 525 17.73 -0.64 41.74
CA ALA A 525 18.35 -1.81 41.12
C ALA A 525 19.87 -1.79 41.30
N ILE A 526 20.51 -2.93 41.07
CA ILE A 526 21.97 -3.09 41.18
C ILE A 526 22.55 -3.70 39.91
N VAL A 527 23.64 -3.12 39.41
CA VAL A 527 24.43 -3.63 38.30
C VAL A 527 25.85 -3.87 38.78
N ALA A 528 26.34 -5.09 38.63
CA ALA A 528 27.71 -5.46 38.96
C ALA A 528 28.44 -5.99 37.72
N GLU A 529 29.66 -5.49 37.47
CA GLU A 529 30.51 -6.01 36.39
C GLU A 529 30.89 -7.48 36.61
N GLU A 530 31.10 -7.85 37.86
CA GLU A 530 31.54 -9.18 38.25
C GLU A 530 30.45 -9.95 39.04
N GLY A 531 30.68 -11.26 39.18
CA GLY A 531 29.89 -12.14 40.04
C GLY A 531 28.86 -13.00 39.29
N GLY A 532 28.33 -13.99 40.00
CA GLY A 532 27.29 -14.88 39.50
C GLY A 532 25.99 -14.80 40.31
N LEU A 533 25.07 -15.72 40.03
CA LEU A 533 23.76 -15.80 40.71
C LEU A 533 23.84 -15.97 42.24
N THR A 534 24.98 -16.43 42.76
CA THR A 534 25.25 -16.59 44.20
C THR A 534 26.17 -15.51 44.78
N SER A 535 26.53 -14.49 43.98
CA SER A 535 27.35 -13.37 44.45
C SER A 535 26.63 -12.54 45.51
N HIS A 536 27.40 -11.81 46.32
CA HIS A 536 26.86 -10.91 47.33
C HIS A 536 25.83 -9.92 46.73
N ALA A 537 26.12 -9.36 45.54
CA ALA A 537 25.21 -8.45 44.84
C ALA A 537 23.85 -9.11 44.53
N ALA A 538 23.88 -10.34 43.99
CA ALA A 538 22.67 -11.07 43.63
C ALA A 538 21.83 -11.48 44.85
N ILE A 539 22.47 -12.01 45.90
CA ILE A 539 21.78 -12.49 47.11
C ILE A 539 21.16 -11.34 47.89
N VAL A 540 21.90 -10.26 48.13
CA VAL A 540 21.36 -9.11 48.87
C VAL A 540 20.24 -8.44 48.06
N SER A 541 20.37 -8.34 46.74
CA SER A 541 19.29 -7.78 45.90
C SER A 541 18.01 -8.62 45.95
N LEU A 542 18.15 -9.95 46.02
CA LEU A 542 17.02 -10.87 46.21
C LEU A 542 16.31 -10.60 47.55
N GLU A 543 17.06 -10.47 48.65
CA GLU A 543 16.50 -10.16 49.97
C GLU A 543 15.83 -8.78 50.01
N LEU A 544 16.40 -7.80 49.33
CA LEU A 544 15.85 -6.45 49.21
C LEU A 544 14.67 -6.36 48.22
N GLY A 545 14.44 -7.40 47.41
CA GLY A 545 13.36 -7.44 46.42
C GLY A 545 13.55 -6.48 45.25
N ILE A 546 14.79 -6.09 44.94
CA ILE A 546 15.14 -5.21 43.81
C ILE A 546 15.84 -6.02 42.70
N PRO A 547 15.61 -5.69 41.41
CA PRO A 547 16.29 -6.40 40.34
C PRO A 547 17.80 -6.13 40.35
N CYS A 548 18.56 -7.16 40.00
CA CYS A 548 20.00 -7.08 39.92
C CYS A 548 20.52 -7.78 38.67
N VAL A 549 21.47 -7.15 37.99
CA VAL A 549 22.19 -7.72 36.84
C VAL A 549 23.66 -7.81 37.21
N VAL A 550 24.17 -9.03 37.34
CA VAL A 550 25.59 -9.32 37.61
C VAL A 550 26.26 -9.85 36.35
N ASN A 551 27.60 -9.88 36.32
CA ASN A 551 28.35 -10.21 35.11
C ASN A 551 28.00 -9.28 33.92
N ALA A 552 27.72 -8.01 34.21
CA ALA A 552 27.48 -6.98 33.21
C ALA A 552 28.83 -6.37 32.81
N GLU A 553 29.59 -7.07 31.98
CA GLU A 553 30.95 -6.70 31.60
C GLU A 553 31.03 -5.24 31.10
N ASN A 554 32.03 -4.49 31.59
CA ASN A 554 32.28 -3.09 31.25
C ASN A 554 31.21 -2.07 31.72
N ALA A 555 30.32 -2.45 32.66
CA ALA A 555 29.27 -1.55 33.15
C ALA A 555 29.77 -0.20 33.68
N LEU A 556 30.90 -0.16 34.40
CA LEU A 556 31.47 1.09 34.93
C LEU A 556 32.04 2.00 33.83
N SER A 557 32.31 1.46 32.64
CA SER A 557 32.80 2.22 31.50
C SER A 557 31.68 2.71 30.58
N LEU A 558 30.60 1.91 30.43
CA LEU A 558 29.50 2.20 29.52
C LEU A 558 28.37 3.00 30.19
N LEU A 559 28.23 2.93 31.51
CA LEU A 559 27.25 3.68 32.28
C LEU A 559 27.92 4.85 33.00
N SER A 560 27.32 6.04 32.92
CA SER A 560 27.85 7.26 33.54
C SER A 560 26.88 7.81 34.59
N ASP A 561 27.41 8.44 35.64
CA ASP A 561 26.61 9.10 36.67
C ASP A 561 25.54 10.03 36.06
N GLY A 562 24.30 9.91 36.53
CA GLY A 562 23.16 10.70 36.05
C GLY A 562 22.48 10.17 34.78
N MET A 563 23.07 9.20 34.07
CA MET A 563 22.41 8.52 32.95
C MET A 563 21.13 7.83 33.41
N VAL A 564 20.03 7.98 32.70
CA VAL A 564 18.79 7.26 33.03
C VAL A 564 18.81 5.90 32.36
N VAL A 565 18.54 4.83 33.11
CA VAL A 565 18.50 3.46 32.59
C VAL A 565 17.26 2.70 33.06
N THR A 566 16.94 1.64 32.33
CA THR A 566 15.92 0.66 32.70
C THR A 566 16.56 -0.72 32.85
N ILE A 567 16.33 -1.37 33.99
CA ILE A 567 16.83 -2.70 34.30
C ILE A 567 15.73 -3.73 34.09
N ASP A 568 15.96 -4.65 33.17
CA ASP A 568 15.12 -5.82 32.91
C ASP A 568 15.69 -7.05 33.65
N GLY A 569 15.20 -7.30 34.86
CA GLY A 569 15.58 -8.47 35.63
C GLY A 569 15.00 -9.79 35.10
N TYR A 570 14.06 -9.77 34.14
CA TYR A 570 13.57 -11.00 33.51
C TYR A 570 14.58 -11.56 32.52
N ARG A 571 15.28 -10.67 31.80
CA ARG A 571 16.21 -11.04 30.72
C ARG A 571 17.67 -10.73 31.04
N GLY A 572 17.94 -10.01 32.13
CA GLY A 572 19.27 -9.54 32.48
C GLY A 572 19.78 -8.47 31.51
N LEU A 573 18.90 -7.56 31.06
CA LEU A 573 19.23 -6.50 30.10
C LEU A 573 19.16 -5.13 30.75
N ILE A 574 20.03 -4.23 30.29
CA ILE A 574 20.08 -2.83 30.72
C ILE A 574 19.85 -1.97 29.50
N TYR A 575 18.81 -1.16 29.52
CA TYR A 575 18.45 -0.27 28.43
C TYR A 575 18.79 1.18 28.77
N HIS A 576 19.18 1.95 27.77
CA HIS A 576 19.25 3.40 27.87
C HIS A 576 17.85 3.99 28.04
N GLY A 577 17.72 5.03 28.88
CA GLY A 577 16.48 5.76 29.08
C GLY A 577 15.41 5.02 29.90
N ARG A 578 14.17 5.52 29.80
CA ARG A 578 12.98 4.94 30.46
C ARG A 578 12.23 4.08 29.46
N VAL A 579 12.52 2.78 29.47
CA VAL A 579 11.93 1.77 28.58
C VAL A 579 10.77 1.10 29.30
N LYS A 580 9.60 1.03 28.66
CA LYS A 580 8.44 0.31 29.20
C LYS A 580 8.55 -1.17 28.83
N LEU A 581 9.00 -2.00 29.77
CA LEU A 581 9.10 -3.44 29.53
C LEU A 581 7.70 -4.05 29.58
N THR A 582 7.28 -4.65 28.46
CA THR A 582 6.02 -5.39 28.39
C THR A 582 6.41 -6.86 28.57
N VAL A 583 6.37 -7.35 29.81
CA VAL A 583 6.66 -8.75 30.17
C VAL A 583 5.39 -9.44 30.61
#